data_AF-A0A8C0F8H9-F1
#
_entry.id   AF-A0A8C0F8H9-F1
#
_cell.length_a   1.000
_cell.length_b   1.000
_cell.length_c   1.000
_cell.angle_alpha   90.00
_cell.angle_beta   90.00
_cell.angle_gamma   90.00
#
_symmetry.space_group_name_H-M   'P 1'
#
loop_
_entity.id
_entity.type
_entity.pdbx_description
1 polymer ?
#
loop_
_entity_poly.entity_id
_entity_poly.type
_entity_poly.pdbx_seq_one_letter_code
_entity_poly.pdbx_strand_id
1 'polypeptide(L)'
;MEKSRPLWDNPLQFIFACISYAVGLGNVWRFPYLCQMYGGGGFLIPYFIMLIAEGMPLLYLELAVGQRMRQGSIGAWKIISPYLCGVGVASVIVSFFLSMYYNVINAWAFWYLFHSFQEPLPWATCPLNSNRTGYEEECEKTSTTQYFWYRQTLNISPSLEASGSVQWEQALCLTLAWLVVYLCILRGTESTGKVVYVTASLPYCVLIIYLIRGLTLHGAVNGLVYMFTPKLEQLSNPKTWISAATQIFFSLGLGFGSLIAFASYNEPSNNCERHAIIVSLINSTTSIFASIVTFSIYGFKATFNYESCISKVILLLMNAFDLEEGSLTADNLSEMKDYLMATHPQEYAQLSPQLKNCSLEAELDTAVQGTGLAFIIYSEAIKNMEVPQLYSVLYFVMLLMLGIGSMLGNTAAILTPLTDSRVIAARFPKEVISGVVCLINCVIGLIFTMEAGNYWFDIFNDYAATLSLLLIVLVETIAVCYIYGIRRFEKDLHTMIGRKPNWYWKVMWAFASPLLIISLFIFYLTDYILTGTLQYQAWDATQGQLVTKDYPGYALAVIGLLVAASTMCIPLGALVTFIRKRLKRESVPTVA
;
A
#
# COMPACT_ATOMS: atom_id res chain seq x y z
N MET A 1 -36.20 -2.93 22.40
CA MET A 1 -35.33 -4.11 22.21
C MET A 1 -34.04 -3.63 21.58
N GLU A 2 -32.92 -3.70 22.31
CA GLU A 2 -31.60 -3.52 21.70
C GLU A 2 -31.41 -4.71 20.73
N LYS A 3 -31.44 -4.46 19.41
CA LYS A 3 -31.22 -5.52 18.42
C LYS A 3 -29.85 -6.13 18.71
N SER A 4 -29.80 -7.46 18.88
CA SER A 4 -28.54 -8.18 18.99
C SER A 4 -27.68 -7.87 17.75
N ARG A 5 -26.42 -7.47 17.98
CA ARG A 5 -25.46 -7.22 16.91
C ARG A 5 -25.32 -8.51 16.07
N PRO A 6 -25.30 -8.42 14.73
CA PRO A 6 -25.11 -9.59 13.88
C PRO A 6 -23.78 -10.29 14.20
N LEU A 7 -23.73 -11.58 13.90
CA LEU A 7 -22.52 -12.37 14.04
C LEU A 7 -22.02 -12.76 12.65
N TRP A 8 -20.74 -13.12 12.55
CA TRP A 8 -20.25 -13.88 11.41
C TRP A 8 -20.92 -15.25 11.36
N ASP A 9 -21.21 -15.76 10.16
CA ASP A 9 -21.88 -17.06 9.99
C ASP A 9 -21.02 -18.21 10.53
N ASN A 10 -19.69 -18.07 10.40
CA ASN A 10 -18.73 -19.01 10.94
C ASN A 10 -17.36 -18.35 11.23
N PRO A 11 -16.50 -18.97 12.08
CA PRO A 11 -15.19 -18.41 12.41
C PRO A 11 -14.23 -18.28 11.22
N LEU A 12 -14.36 -19.13 10.19
CA LEU A 12 -13.52 -19.04 8.99
C LEU A 12 -13.82 -17.77 8.20
N GLN A 13 -15.08 -17.38 8.09
CA GLN A 13 -15.51 -16.15 7.42
C GLN A 13 -14.84 -14.90 8.02
N PHE A 14 -14.72 -14.86 9.36
CA PHE A 14 -13.97 -13.82 10.06
C PHE A 14 -12.49 -13.84 9.71
N ILE A 15 -11.84 -15.01 9.71
CA ILE A 15 -10.42 -15.14 9.34
C ILE A 15 -10.20 -14.69 7.89
N PHE A 16 -11.06 -15.12 6.95
CA PHE A 16 -11.01 -14.69 5.56
C PHE A 16 -11.22 -13.18 5.40
N ALA A 17 -12.11 -12.57 6.19
CA ALA A 17 -12.28 -11.11 6.20
C ALA A 17 -11.02 -10.38 6.70
N CYS A 18 -10.39 -10.88 7.78
CA CYS A 18 -9.13 -10.34 8.26
C CYS A 18 -7.98 -10.52 7.24
N ILE A 19 -7.88 -11.68 6.60
CA ILE A 19 -6.87 -11.93 5.55
C ILE A 19 -7.14 -11.03 4.34
N SER A 20 -8.39 -10.92 3.88
CA SER A 20 -8.75 -10.06 2.75
C SER A 20 -8.47 -8.58 3.02
N TYR A 21 -8.48 -8.15 4.28
CA TYR A 21 -8.14 -6.79 4.67
C TYR A 21 -6.62 -6.58 4.79
N ALA A 22 -5.93 -7.48 5.51
CA ALA A 22 -4.50 -7.38 5.77
C ALA A 22 -3.66 -7.65 4.51
N VAL A 23 -4.04 -8.63 3.71
CA VAL A 23 -3.37 -8.94 2.44
C VAL A 23 -3.96 -8.05 1.36
N GLY A 24 -3.21 -7.03 0.98
CA GLY A 24 -3.61 -6.05 -0.01
C GLY A 24 -2.50 -5.72 -1.01
N LEU A 25 -2.66 -4.60 -1.69
CA LEU A 25 -1.70 -4.11 -2.68
C LEU A 25 -0.30 -3.87 -2.08
N GLY A 26 -0.26 -3.52 -0.79
CA GLY A 26 1.00 -3.32 -0.05
C GLY A 26 1.88 -4.57 0.01
N ASN A 27 1.30 -5.78 -0.02
CA ASN A 27 2.07 -7.02 -0.03
C ASN A 27 2.68 -7.31 -1.41
N VAL A 28 2.00 -6.91 -2.49
CA VAL A 28 2.41 -7.22 -3.87
C VAL A 28 3.35 -6.18 -4.47
N TRP A 29 3.21 -4.90 -4.09
CA TRP A 29 4.10 -3.85 -4.63
C TRP A 29 5.01 -3.20 -3.58
N ARG A 30 4.52 -2.95 -2.36
CA ARG A 30 5.23 -2.05 -1.44
C ARG A 30 6.31 -2.84 -0.74
N PHE A 31 5.98 -4.03 -0.27
CA PHE A 31 6.92 -4.90 0.40
C PHE A 31 8.10 -5.32 -0.51
N PRO A 32 7.91 -5.77 -1.78
CA PRO A 32 9.03 -6.06 -2.66
C PRO A 32 9.91 -4.84 -2.96
N TYR A 33 9.29 -3.67 -3.15
CA TYR A 33 10.02 -2.41 -3.31
C TYR A 33 10.89 -2.07 -2.08
N LEU A 34 10.32 -2.16 -0.87
CA LEU A 34 11.08 -1.91 0.36
C LEU A 34 12.20 -2.94 0.55
N CYS A 35 11.93 -4.20 0.19
CA CYS A 35 12.94 -5.26 0.19
C CYS A 35 14.10 -4.89 -0.74
N GLN A 36 13.83 -4.45 -1.98
CA GLN A 36 14.84 -4.02 -2.94
C GLN A 36 15.66 -2.82 -2.41
N MET A 37 14.98 -1.77 -1.95
CA MET A 37 15.62 -0.52 -1.52
C MET A 37 16.50 -0.68 -0.28
N TYR A 38 16.08 -1.51 0.67
CA TYR A 38 16.74 -1.63 1.97
C TYR A 38 17.58 -2.91 2.11
N GLY A 39 18.25 -3.30 1.02
CA GLY A 39 19.31 -4.32 1.05
C GLY A 39 18.85 -5.76 0.83
N GLY A 40 17.77 -5.95 0.08
CA GLY A 40 17.24 -7.26 -0.28
C GLY A 40 16.92 -8.09 0.96
N GLY A 41 17.59 -9.25 1.06
CA GLY A 41 17.43 -10.19 2.17
C GLY A 41 17.75 -9.58 3.53
N GLY A 42 18.56 -8.50 3.57
CA GLY A 42 18.83 -7.73 4.77
C GLY A 42 17.58 -7.11 5.39
N PHE A 43 16.62 -6.66 4.58
CA PHE A 43 15.37 -6.04 5.04
C PHE A 43 14.42 -7.03 5.76
N LEU A 44 14.54 -8.33 5.47
CA LEU A 44 13.70 -9.36 6.10
C LEU A 44 13.97 -9.46 7.61
N ILE A 45 15.20 -9.21 8.05
CA ILE A 45 15.60 -9.25 9.46
C ILE A 45 14.80 -8.24 10.31
N PRO A 46 14.88 -6.91 10.05
CA PRO A 46 14.10 -5.93 10.81
C PRO A 46 12.59 -6.15 10.64
N TYR A 47 12.13 -6.60 9.47
CA TYR A 47 10.71 -6.92 9.27
C TYR A 47 10.20 -8.02 10.21
N PHE A 48 10.91 -9.15 10.34
CA PHE A 48 10.51 -10.22 11.24
C PHE A 48 10.61 -9.82 12.72
N ILE A 49 11.60 -9.02 13.09
CA ILE A 49 11.73 -8.49 14.45
C ILE A 49 10.52 -7.60 14.77
N MET A 50 10.16 -6.68 13.88
CA MET A 50 9.00 -5.79 14.06
C MET A 50 7.67 -6.56 14.04
N LEU A 51 7.55 -7.63 13.25
CA LEU A 51 6.38 -8.51 13.27
C LEU A 51 6.15 -9.14 14.66
N ILE A 52 7.21 -9.65 15.29
CA ILE A 52 7.12 -10.33 16.58
C ILE A 52 7.04 -9.32 17.74
N ALA A 53 7.75 -8.19 17.65
CA ALA A 53 7.80 -7.22 18.74
C ALA A 53 6.59 -6.27 18.77
N GLU A 54 6.02 -5.95 17.60
CA GLU A 54 4.92 -4.99 17.48
C GLU A 54 3.70 -5.59 16.78
N GLY A 55 3.88 -6.19 15.59
CA GLY A 55 2.77 -6.65 14.76
C GLY A 55 1.81 -7.62 15.46
N MET A 56 2.32 -8.75 15.94
CA MET A 56 1.50 -9.77 16.63
C MET A 56 0.89 -9.26 17.95
N PRO A 57 1.65 -8.60 18.86
CA PRO A 57 1.08 -8.07 20.10
C PRO A 57 -0.03 -7.06 19.85
N LEU A 58 0.17 -6.10 18.96
CA LEU A 58 -0.80 -5.02 18.72
C LEU A 58 -2.04 -5.54 18.00
N LEU A 59 -1.89 -6.45 17.03
CA LEU A 59 -3.02 -7.13 16.40
C LEU A 59 -3.86 -7.89 17.44
N TYR A 60 -3.22 -8.65 18.32
CA TYR A 60 -3.93 -9.38 19.36
C TYR A 60 -4.69 -8.43 20.31
N LEU A 61 -4.09 -7.30 20.67
CA LEU A 61 -4.70 -6.28 21.52
C LEU A 61 -5.96 -5.69 20.86
N GLU A 62 -5.90 -5.28 19.60
CA GLU A 62 -7.06 -4.72 18.89
C GLU A 62 -8.20 -5.73 18.72
N LEU A 63 -7.88 -6.97 18.32
CA LEU A 63 -8.88 -8.02 18.18
C LEU A 63 -9.57 -8.33 19.52
N ALA A 64 -8.81 -8.38 20.61
CA ALA A 64 -9.35 -8.59 21.95
C ALA A 64 -10.22 -7.42 22.42
N VAL A 65 -9.82 -6.17 22.16
CA VAL A 65 -10.63 -4.98 22.49
C VAL A 65 -11.95 -4.98 21.71
N GLY A 66 -11.90 -5.21 20.40
CA GLY A 66 -13.11 -5.26 19.56
C GLY A 66 -14.08 -6.34 20.01
N GLN A 67 -13.59 -7.56 20.24
CA GLN A 67 -14.41 -8.68 20.68
C GLN A 67 -15.00 -8.48 22.08
N ARG A 68 -14.25 -7.86 23.01
CA ARG A 68 -14.71 -7.63 24.38
C ARG A 68 -15.76 -6.52 24.49
N MET A 69 -15.56 -5.43 23.76
CA MET A 69 -16.40 -4.23 23.85
C MET A 69 -17.64 -4.30 22.95
N ARG A 70 -17.60 -5.10 21.88
CA ARG A 70 -18.70 -5.32 20.93
C ARG A 70 -19.29 -4.01 20.36
N GLN A 71 -18.42 -3.03 20.15
CA GLN A 71 -18.71 -1.74 19.52
C GLN A 71 -17.62 -1.41 18.51
N GLY A 72 -17.91 -0.51 17.56
CA GLY A 72 -16.90 0.09 16.70
C GLY A 72 -15.89 0.92 17.49
N SER A 73 -14.82 1.35 16.83
CA SER A 73 -13.66 2.04 17.44
C SER A 73 -14.05 3.16 18.41
N ILE A 74 -14.92 4.11 18.01
CA ILE A 74 -15.37 5.21 18.87
C ILE A 74 -16.04 4.72 20.15
N GLY A 75 -16.92 3.72 20.03
CA GLY A 75 -17.64 3.13 21.16
C GLY A 75 -16.72 2.36 22.09
N ALA A 76 -15.84 1.51 21.53
CA ALA A 76 -14.89 0.70 22.28
C ALA A 76 -13.97 1.57 23.17
N TRP A 77 -13.36 2.62 22.59
CA TRP A 77 -12.48 3.51 23.34
C TRP A 77 -13.23 4.35 24.39
N LYS A 78 -14.49 4.73 24.11
CA LYS A 78 -15.34 5.44 25.07
C LYS A 78 -15.75 4.56 26.27
N ILE A 79 -15.92 3.25 26.09
CA ILE A 79 -16.18 2.29 27.18
C ILE A 79 -14.95 2.15 28.08
N ILE A 80 -13.76 2.09 27.50
CA ILE A 80 -12.50 2.03 28.25
C ILE A 80 -12.31 3.29 29.10
N SER A 81 -12.43 4.47 28.49
CA SER A 81 -12.46 5.74 29.19
C SER A 81 -13.17 6.80 28.34
N PRO A 82 -14.11 7.59 28.91
CA PRO A 82 -14.78 8.64 28.16
C PRO A 82 -13.82 9.66 27.52
N TYR A 83 -12.64 9.87 28.10
CA TYR A 83 -11.62 10.80 27.59
C TYR A 83 -10.92 10.30 26.33
N LEU A 84 -10.96 8.99 26.05
CA LEU A 84 -10.28 8.37 24.91
C LEU A 84 -11.18 8.27 23.66
N CYS A 85 -12.37 8.85 23.69
CA CYS A 85 -13.26 8.89 22.53
C CYS A 85 -12.57 9.45 21.26
N GLY A 86 -11.61 10.35 21.44
CA GLY A 86 -10.83 10.95 20.35
C GLY A 86 -9.97 9.96 19.56
N VAL A 87 -9.56 8.84 20.17
CA VAL A 87 -8.77 7.78 19.51
C VAL A 87 -9.59 7.14 18.41
N GLY A 88 -10.81 6.71 18.72
CA GLY A 88 -11.70 6.12 17.71
C GLY A 88 -12.10 7.10 16.61
N VAL A 89 -12.23 8.40 16.93
CA VAL A 89 -12.50 9.44 15.91
C VAL A 89 -11.29 9.60 14.99
N ALA A 90 -10.07 9.61 15.54
CA ALA A 90 -8.85 9.64 14.75
C ALA A 90 -8.75 8.45 13.78
N SER A 91 -9.02 7.23 14.27
CA SER A 91 -9.06 6.01 13.43
C SER A 91 -10.08 6.11 12.28
N VAL A 92 -11.27 6.68 12.52
CA VAL A 92 -12.29 6.89 11.48
C VAL A 92 -11.82 7.90 10.44
N ILE A 93 -11.18 9.00 10.84
CA ILE A 93 -10.65 10.02 9.92
C ILE A 93 -9.51 9.45 9.07
N VAL A 94 -8.58 8.72 9.68
CA VAL A 94 -7.48 8.08 8.94
C VAL A 94 -8.04 7.04 7.96
N SER A 95 -9.00 6.22 8.38
CA SER A 95 -9.67 5.25 7.50
C SER A 95 -10.42 5.92 6.35
N PHE A 96 -11.00 7.10 6.58
CA PHE A 96 -11.63 7.92 5.55
C PHE A 96 -10.60 8.40 4.52
N PHE A 97 -9.51 9.02 4.95
CA PHE A 97 -8.43 9.44 4.04
C PHE A 97 -7.86 8.27 3.24
N LEU A 98 -7.62 7.13 3.91
CA LEU A 98 -7.15 5.92 3.24
C LEU A 98 -8.14 5.42 2.18
N SER A 99 -9.42 5.33 2.54
CA SER A 99 -10.47 4.87 1.63
C SER A 99 -10.55 5.71 0.36
N MET A 100 -10.32 7.03 0.46
CA MET A 100 -10.36 7.95 -0.68
C MET A 100 -9.31 7.60 -1.74
N TYR A 101 -8.03 7.56 -1.39
CA TYR A 101 -6.96 7.35 -2.37
C TYR A 101 -6.79 5.88 -2.74
N TYR A 102 -7.05 4.95 -1.81
CA TYR A 102 -6.85 3.52 -2.09
C TYR A 102 -7.82 3.01 -3.17
N ASN A 103 -9.04 3.57 -3.24
CA ASN A 103 -9.99 3.21 -4.27
C ASN A 103 -9.66 3.81 -5.66
N VAL A 104 -8.79 4.83 -5.73
CA VAL A 104 -8.23 5.33 -7.00
C VAL A 104 -7.35 4.27 -7.65
N ILE A 105 -6.63 3.48 -6.85
CA ILE A 105 -5.85 2.36 -7.38
C ILE A 105 -6.75 1.33 -8.06
N ASN A 106 -7.90 1.03 -7.46
CA ASN A 106 -8.89 0.15 -8.08
C ASN A 106 -9.42 0.74 -9.40
N ALA A 107 -9.58 2.07 -9.48
CA ALA A 107 -9.95 2.74 -10.72
C ALA A 107 -8.90 2.52 -11.81
N TRP A 108 -7.61 2.72 -11.51
CA TRP A 108 -6.52 2.43 -12.44
C TRP A 108 -6.46 0.94 -12.81
N ALA A 109 -6.70 0.02 -11.88
CA ALA A 109 -6.76 -1.41 -12.18
C ALA A 109 -7.93 -1.77 -13.11
N PHE A 110 -9.11 -1.14 -12.96
CA PHE A 110 -10.21 -1.28 -13.92
C PHE A 110 -9.82 -0.76 -15.31
N TRP A 111 -9.19 0.41 -15.37
CA TRP A 111 -8.72 1.00 -16.62
C TRP A 111 -7.81 0.03 -17.39
N TYR A 112 -6.80 -0.52 -16.72
CA TYR A 112 -5.90 -1.50 -17.33
C TYR A 112 -6.58 -2.83 -17.66
N LEU A 113 -7.51 -3.30 -16.81
CA LEU A 113 -8.27 -4.52 -17.08
C LEU A 113 -9.09 -4.39 -18.37
N PHE A 114 -9.79 -3.27 -18.58
CA PHE A 114 -10.58 -3.05 -19.80
C PHE A 114 -9.70 -3.02 -21.05
N HIS A 115 -8.49 -2.47 -20.95
CA HIS A 115 -7.50 -2.45 -22.03
C HIS A 115 -6.78 -3.79 -22.25
N SER A 116 -6.91 -4.76 -21.34
CA SER A 116 -6.23 -6.06 -21.43
C SER A 116 -6.89 -7.04 -22.42
N PHE A 117 -8.10 -6.75 -22.91
CA PHE A 117 -8.86 -7.62 -23.81
C PHE A 117 -8.56 -7.39 -25.30
N GLN A 118 -7.49 -6.66 -25.63
CA GLN A 118 -7.10 -6.30 -27.00
C GLN A 118 -5.79 -6.97 -27.41
N GLU A 119 -5.69 -7.35 -28.69
CA GLU A 119 -4.46 -7.86 -29.31
C GLU A 119 -4.10 -6.99 -30.52
N PRO A 120 -2.95 -6.27 -30.51
CA PRO A 120 -1.94 -6.19 -29.44
C PRO A 120 -2.38 -5.39 -28.21
N LEU A 121 -1.68 -5.55 -27.07
CA LEU A 121 -1.92 -4.74 -25.87
C LEU A 121 -1.61 -3.26 -26.13
N PRO A 122 -2.38 -2.30 -25.59
CA PRO A 122 -2.20 -0.87 -25.87
C PRO A 122 -0.83 -0.29 -25.47
N TRP A 123 -0.18 -0.85 -24.45
CA TRP A 123 1.16 -0.44 -24.00
C TRP A 123 2.31 -1.27 -24.63
N ALA A 124 2.01 -2.10 -25.64
CA ALA A 124 3.03 -2.90 -26.33
C ALA A 124 3.89 -2.05 -27.30
N THR A 125 3.28 -1.07 -27.98
CA THR A 125 3.91 -0.31 -29.06
C THR A 125 3.69 1.20 -28.88
N CYS A 126 4.65 2.02 -29.33
CA CYS A 126 4.46 3.48 -29.36
C CYS A 126 3.41 3.88 -30.41
N PRO A 127 2.56 4.87 -30.11
CA PRO A 127 1.68 5.43 -31.12
C PRO A 127 2.48 6.25 -32.15
N LEU A 128 1.91 6.36 -33.35
CA LEU A 128 2.44 7.23 -34.40
C LEU A 128 2.12 8.68 -34.10
N ASN A 129 3.01 9.58 -34.52
CA ASN A 129 2.82 11.01 -34.45
C ASN A 129 1.62 11.46 -35.32
N SER A 130 1.17 12.70 -35.10
CA SER A 130 0.03 13.29 -35.84
C SER A 130 0.20 13.24 -37.37
N ASN A 131 1.44 13.31 -37.86
CA ASN A 131 1.77 13.26 -39.29
C ASN A 131 1.94 11.83 -39.85
N ARG A 132 1.85 10.80 -38.99
CA ARG A 132 2.07 9.38 -39.30
C ARG A 132 3.43 9.08 -39.96
N THR A 133 4.44 9.90 -39.70
CA THR A 133 5.78 9.76 -40.29
C THR A 133 6.77 9.08 -39.34
N GLY A 134 6.49 9.08 -38.04
CA GLY A 134 7.34 8.50 -37.00
C GLY A 134 6.54 8.24 -35.74
N TYR A 135 7.20 7.74 -34.70
CA TYR A 135 6.58 7.59 -33.39
C TYR A 135 6.49 8.93 -32.65
N GLU A 136 5.65 8.98 -31.62
CA GLU A 136 5.63 10.11 -30.69
C GLU A 136 6.97 10.24 -29.95
N GLU A 137 7.55 11.44 -29.97
CA GLU A 137 8.90 11.71 -29.44
C GLU A 137 9.01 11.40 -27.93
N GLU A 138 7.97 11.72 -27.15
CA GLU A 138 7.90 11.38 -25.73
C GLU A 138 7.94 9.86 -25.50
N CYS A 139 7.32 9.07 -26.40
CA CYS A 139 7.32 7.61 -26.30
C CYS A 139 8.66 6.99 -26.70
N GLU A 140 9.35 7.55 -27.70
CA GLU A 140 10.68 7.07 -28.12
C GLU A 140 11.77 7.32 -27.09
N LYS A 141 11.72 8.47 -26.41
CA LYS A 141 12.66 8.80 -25.32
C LYS A 141 12.44 7.94 -24.08
N THR A 142 11.23 7.44 -23.90
CA THR A 142 10.82 6.66 -22.72
C THR A 142 10.51 5.22 -23.09
N SER A 143 9.89 4.48 -22.18
CA SER A 143 9.33 3.16 -22.50
C SER A 143 7.85 3.29 -22.89
N THR A 144 7.38 2.39 -23.76
CA THR A 144 5.97 2.32 -24.18
C THR A 144 4.99 2.25 -23.00
N THR A 145 5.40 1.59 -21.91
CA THR A 145 4.61 1.43 -20.68
C THR A 145 4.61 2.70 -19.83
N GLN A 146 5.74 3.40 -19.70
CA GLN A 146 5.79 4.72 -19.05
C GLN A 146 4.93 5.73 -19.80
N TYR A 147 5.01 5.75 -21.13
CA TYR A 147 4.16 6.62 -21.95
C TYR A 147 2.67 6.31 -21.75
N PHE A 148 2.29 5.02 -21.76
CA PHE A 148 0.90 4.61 -21.50
C PHE A 148 0.42 5.05 -20.10
N TRP A 149 1.27 4.97 -19.08
CA TRP A 149 0.94 5.42 -17.73
C TRP A 149 0.81 6.95 -17.63
N TYR A 150 1.87 7.70 -17.95
CA TYR A 150 1.90 9.14 -17.73
C TYR A 150 1.04 9.92 -18.72
N ARG A 151 0.97 9.51 -19.98
CA ARG A 151 0.26 10.26 -21.03
C ARG A 151 -1.15 9.74 -21.28
N GLN A 152 -1.33 8.43 -21.47
CA GLN A 152 -2.66 7.88 -21.82
C GLN A 152 -3.55 7.61 -20.59
N THR A 153 -2.98 7.11 -19.48
CA THR A 153 -3.76 6.77 -18.29
C THR A 153 -4.02 8.01 -17.44
N LEU A 154 -2.96 8.72 -17.05
CA LEU A 154 -3.05 9.86 -16.13
C LEU A 154 -3.23 11.20 -16.84
N ASN A 155 -2.70 11.32 -18.06
CA ASN A 155 -2.49 12.60 -18.75
C ASN A 155 -1.88 13.64 -17.80
N ILE A 156 -0.73 13.29 -17.22
CA ILE A 156 -0.15 13.99 -16.08
C ILE A 156 0.32 15.41 -16.44
N SER A 157 0.08 16.35 -15.51
CA SER A 157 0.57 17.72 -15.64
C SER A 157 2.06 17.84 -15.24
N PRO A 158 2.79 18.87 -15.72
CA PRO A 158 4.23 19.03 -15.44
C PRO A 158 4.53 19.43 -13.98
N SER A 159 3.53 19.88 -13.22
CA SER A 159 3.67 20.28 -11.82
C SER A 159 2.32 20.26 -11.11
N LEU A 160 2.36 20.26 -9.77
CA LEU A 160 1.16 20.31 -8.93
C LEU A 160 0.33 21.60 -9.13
N GLU A 161 0.97 22.71 -9.54
CA GLU A 161 0.31 24.00 -9.75
C GLU A 161 -0.57 24.01 -11.01
N ALA A 162 -0.20 23.24 -12.02
CA ALA A 162 -1.00 23.02 -13.21
C ALA A 162 -2.05 21.92 -12.92
N SER A 163 -3.13 22.28 -12.22
CA SER A 163 -4.15 21.30 -11.79
C SER A 163 -4.96 20.68 -12.94
N GLY A 164 -4.95 21.30 -14.13
CA GLY A 164 -5.54 20.74 -15.34
C GLY A 164 -7.04 20.46 -15.25
N SER A 165 -7.53 19.60 -16.13
CA SER A 165 -8.94 19.18 -16.19
C SER A 165 -9.18 17.81 -15.53
N VAL A 166 -10.44 17.49 -15.22
CA VAL A 166 -10.83 16.16 -14.74
C VAL A 166 -10.80 15.17 -15.92
N GLN A 167 -10.03 14.10 -15.78
CA GLN A 167 -9.98 13.02 -16.76
C GLN A 167 -11.22 12.14 -16.63
N TRP A 168 -12.19 12.32 -17.52
CA TRP A 168 -13.51 11.67 -17.45
C TRP A 168 -13.44 10.15 -17.44
N GLU A 169 -12.50 9.56 -18.18
CA GLU A 169 -12.31 8.11 -18.24
C GLU A 169 -11.91 7.52 -16.89
N GLN A 170 -10.98 8.17 -16.19
CA GLN A 170 -10.59 7.78 -14.84
C GLN A 170 -11.70 8.06 -13.82
N ALA A 171 -12.46 9.14 -13.98
CA ALA A 171 -13.62 9.44 -13.14
C ALA A 171 -14.72 8.37 -13.25
N LEU A 172 -14.95 7.83 -14.45
CA LEU A 172 -15.87 6.70 -14.66
C LEU A 172 -15.36 5.42 -13.99
N CYS A 173 -14.06 5.11 -14.13
CA CYS A 173 -13.46 3.95 -13.46
C CYS A 173 -13.52 4.08 -11.92
N LEU A 174 -13.32 5.29 -11.37
CA LEU A 174 -13.45 5.57 -9.94
C LEU A 174 -14.89 5.41 -9.46
N THR A 175 -15.85 5.89 -10.23
CA THR A 175 -17.29 5.72 -9.94
C THR A 175 -17.65 4.24 -9.93
N LEU A 176 -17.17 3.47 -10.90
CA LEU A 176 -17.35 2.02 -10.93
C LEU A 176 -16.70 1.34 -9.72
N ALA A 177 -15.48 1.72 -9.34
CA ALA A 177 -14.81 1.16 -8.18
C ALA A 177 -15.61 1.39 -6.89
N TRP A 178 -16.15 2.60 -6.68
CA TRP A 178 -17.02 2.90 -5.53
C TRP A 178 -18.35 2.17 -5.59
N LEU A 179 -18.94 2.00 -6.78
CA LEU A 179 -20.15 1.22 -6.97
C LEU A 179 -19.93 -0.25 -6.57
N VAL A 180 -18.82 -0.86 -7.01
CA VAL A 180 -18.48 -2.24 -6.63
C VAL A 180 -18.29 -2.36 -5.12
N VAL A 181 -17.54 -1.46 -4.48
CA VAL A 181 -17.37 -1.44 -3.02
C VAL A 181 -18.72 -1.32 -2.31
N TYR A 182 -19.59 -0.42 -2.76
CA TYR A 182 -20.93 -0.24 -2.21
C TYR A 182 -21.77 -1.52 -2.31
N LEU A 183 -21.77 -2.18 -3.48
CA LEU A 183 -22.49 -3.44 -3.68
C LEU A 183 -21.96 -4.55 -2.75
N CYS A 184 -20.66 -4.62 -2.52
CA CYS A 184 -20.06 -5.62 -1.64
C CYS A 184 -20.43 -5.41 -0.16
N ILE A 185 -20.62 -4.16 0.29
CA ILE A 185 -20.94 -3.83 1.69
C ILE A 185 -22.43 -3.59 1.96
N LEU A 186 -23.28 -3.62 0.92
CA LEU A 186 -24.68 -3.20 0.98
C LEU A 186 -25.47 -3.79 2.16
N ARG A 187 -25.32 -5.10 2.43
CA ARG A 187 -26.03 -5.79 3.54
C ARG A 187 -25.21 -5.91 4.82
N GLY A 188 -24.04 -5.27 4.90
CA GLY A 188 -23.09 -5.42 6.02
C GLY A 188 -22.42 -6.79 6.00
N THR A 189 -22.20 -7.37 7.19
CA THR A 189 -21.42 -8.61 7.38
C THR A 189 -21.95 -9.81 6.58
N GLU A 190 -23.26 -9.89 6.30
CA GLU A 190 -23.85 -10.96 5.49
C GLU A 190 -23.38 -10.96 4.02
N SER A 191 -23.19 -9.77 3.44
CA SER A 191 -22.70 -9.62 2.07
C SER A 191 -21.18 -9.68 2.04
N THR A 192 -20.54 -8.88 2.90
CA THR A 192 -19.08 -8.84 3.04
C THR A 192 -18.52 -10.22 3.29
N GLY A 193 -19.14 -11.00 4.18
CA GLY A 193 -18.71 -12.34 4.52
C GLY A 193 -18.78 -13.35 3.37
N LYS A 194 -19.55 -13.11 2.30
CA LYS A 194 -19.55 -13.96 1.09
C LYS A 194 -18.50 -13.49 0.09
N VAL A 195 -18.37 -12.18 -0.07
CA VAL A 195 -17.41 -11.55 -0.97
C VAL A 195 -15.97 -11.89 -0.57
N VAL A 196 -15.67 -11.89 0.74
CA VAL A 196 -14.30 -12.13 1.26
C VAL A 196 -13.73 -13.49 0.89
N TYR A 197 -14.56 -14.51 0.64
CA TYR A 197 -14.05 -15.80 0.16
C TYR A 197 -13.40 -15.66 -1.21
N VAL A 198 -13.98 -14.87 -2.11
CA VAL A 198 -13.45 -14.65 -3.45
C VAL A 198 -12.28 -13.67 -3.41
N THR A 199 -12.44 -12.53 -2.73
CA THR A 199 -11.39 -11.50 -2.68
C THR A 199 -10.14 -11.95 -1.95
N ALA A 200 -10.24 -12.86 -0.98
CA ALA A 200 -9.07 -13.44 -0.33
C ALA A 200 -8.46 -14.60 -1.12
N SER A 201 -9.25 -15.48 -1.77
CA SER A 201 -8.71 -16.70 -2.39
C SER A 201 -8.16 -16.50 -3.80
N LEU A 202 -8.84 -15.72 -4.65
CA LEU A 202 -8.44 -15.53 -6.04
C LEU A 202 -7.02 -14.96 -6.19
N PRO A 203 -6.56 -14.00 -5.36
CA PRO A 203 -5.18 -13.53 -5.42
C PRO A 203 -4.15 -14.63 -5.20
N TYR A 204 -4.37 -15.59 -4.29
CA TYR A 204 -3.44 -16.70 -4.11
C TYR A 204 -3.38 -17.61 -5.32
N CYS A 205 -4.53 -17.91 -5.95
CA CYS A 205 -4.56 -18.69 -7.18
C CYS A 205 -3.73 -18.02 -8.28
N VAL A 206 -3.90 -16.71 -8.46
CA VAL A 206 -3.15 -15.95 -9.46
C VAL A 206 -1.66 -15.87 -9.12
N LEU A 207 -1.29 -15.61 -7.86
CA LEU A 207 0.11 -15.59 -7.43
C LEU A 207 0.80 -16.95 -7.66
N ILE A 208 0.11 -18.08 -7.45
CA ILE A 208 0.66 -19.41 -7.75
C ILE A 208 0.89 -19.59 -9.25
N ILE A 209 -0.06 -19.17 -10.10
CA ILE A 209 0.12 -19.20 -11.57
C ILE A 209 1.33 -18.36 -11.98
N TYR A 210 1.44 -17.15 -11.42
CA TYR A 210 2.57 -16.26 -11.68
C TYR A 210 3.89 -16.76 -11.14
N LEU A 211 3.90 -17.52 -10.04
CA LEU A 211 5.11 -18.17 -9.54
C LEU A 211 5.60 -19.21 -10.56
N ILE A 212 4.71 -20.10 -11.02
CA ILE A 212 5.07 -21.14 -11.97
C ILE A 212 5.59 -20.49 -13.26
N ARG A 213 4.87 -19.49 -13.81
CA ARG A 213 5.32 -18.79 -15.00
C ARG A 213 6.63 -18.04 -14.75
N GLY A 214 6.71 -17.26 -13.67
CA GLY A 214 7.88 -16.45 -13.31
C GLY A 214 9.15 -17.28 -13.20
N LEU A 215 9.10 -18.46 -12.57
CA LEU A 215 10.24 -19.36 -12.45
C LEU A 215 10.66 -20.03 -13.77
N THR A 216 9.75 -20.14 -14.75
CA THR A 216 10.08 -20.68 -16.08
C THR A 216 10.66 -19.63 -17.04
N LEU A 217 10.61 -18.35 -16.69
CA LEU A 217 11.15 -17.28 -17.53
C LEU A 217 12.69 -17.21 -17.41
N HIS A 218 13.34 -16.90 -18.54
CA HIS A 218 14.79 -16.72 -18.61
C HIS A 218 15.24 -15.57 -17.69
N GLY A 219 16.33 -15.75 -16.95
CA GLY A 219 16.84 -14.72 -16.04
C GLY A 219 16.09 -14.55 -14.71
N ALA A 220 15.04 -15.35 -14.43
CA ALA A 220 14.29 -15.27 -13.16
C ALA A 220 15.17 -15.51 -11.93
N VAL A 221 16.16 -16.41 -12.04
CA VAL A 221 17.09 -16.74 -10.95
C VAL A 221 17.92 -15.52 -10.55
N ASN A 222 18.30 -14.63 -11.48
CA ASN A 222 19.10 -13.44 -11.19
C ASN A 222 18.36 -12.51 -10.20
N GLY A 223 17.05 -12.31 -10.40
CA GLY A 223 16.23 -11.51 -9.50
C GLY A 223 16.03 -12.15 -8.12
N LEU A 224 15.93 -13.48 -8.05
CA LEU A 224 15.83 -14.21 -6.77
C LEU A 224 17.14 -14.17 -5.99
N VAL A 225 18.28 -14.36 -6.67
CA VAL A 225 19.61 -14.22 -6.04
C VAL A 225 19.78 -12.80 -5.52
N TYR A 226 19.38 -11.79 -6.29
CA TYR A 226 19.37 -10.40 -5.84
C TYR A 226 18.51 -10.20 -4.58
N MET A 227 17.28 -10.74 -4.56
CA MET A 227 16.38 -10.66 -3.40
C MET A 227 16.99 -11.28 -2.15
N PHE A 228 17.63 -12.45 -2.24
CA PHE A 228 18.12 -13.17 -1.06
C PHE A 228 19.55 -12.82 -0.65
N THR A 229 20.29 -12.05 -1.45
CA THR A 229 21.64 -11.60 -1.09
C THR A 229 21.55 -10.44 -0.10
N PRO A 230 21.96 -10.61 1.18
CA PRO A 230 21.74 -9.60 2.20
C PRO A 230 22.82 -8.51 2.16
N LYS A 231 22.44 -7.26 1.90
CA LYS A 231 23.33 -6.10 2.04
C LYS A 231 23.32 -5.61 3.49
N LEU A 232 24.13 -6.22 4.36
CA LEU A 232 24.12 -5.98 5.82
C LEU A 232 24.41 -4.53 6.23
N GLU A 233 25.08 -3.76 5.39
CA GLU A 233 25.34 -2.33 5.60
C GLU A 233 24.05 -1.53 5.82
N GLN A 234 22.96 -1.92 5.16
CA GLN A 234 21.65 -1.27 5.28
C GLN A 234 20.99 -1.46 6.65
N LEU A 235 21.44 -2.42 7.48
CA LEU A 235 20.93 -2.61 8.84
C LEU A 235 21.38 -1.49 9.79
N SER A 236 22.47 -0.80 9.44
CA SER A 236 22.96 0.36 10.20
C SER A 236 22.12 1.62 9.93
N ASN A 237 21.34 1.64 8.85
CA ASN A 237 20.49 2.76 8.48
C ASN A 237 19.18 2.74 9.31
N PRO A 238 18.87 3.78 10.11
CA PRO A 238 17.63 3.87 10.87
C PRO A 238 16.37 3.83 9.99
N LYS A 239 16.43 4.33 8.75
CA LYS A 239 15.30 4.35 7.82
C LYS A 239 14.81 2.94 7.45
N THR A 240 15.73 1.97 7.44
CA THR A 240 15.42 0.54 7.23
C THR A 240 14.45 0.03 8.29
N TRP A 241 14.72 0.32 9.56
CA TRP A 241 13.89 -0.12 10.69
C TRP A 241 12.54 0.59 10.75
N ILE A 242 12.52 1.89 10.47
CA ILE A 242 11.27 2.67 10.40
C ILE A 242 10.39 2.15 9.27
N SER A 243 10.98 1.89 8.10
CA SER A 243 10.25 1.35 6.95
C SER A 243 9.71 -0.05 7.24
N ALA A 244 10.47 -0.90 7.93
CA ALA A 244 10.02 -2.22 8.35
C ALA A 244 8.83 -2.15 9.33
N ALA A 245 8.90 -1.32 10.36
CA ALA A 245 7.82 -1.15 11.34
C ALA A 245 6.57 -0.54 10.70
N THR A 246 6.74 0.52 9.90
CA THR A 246 5.66 1.16 9.15
C THR A 246 4.99 0.16 8.21
N GLN A 247 5.76 -0.66 7.50
CA GLN A 247 5.22 -1.72 6.65
C GLN A 247 4.39 -2.73 7.45
N ILE A 248 4.79 -3.11 8.66
CA ILE A 248 3.98 -3.99 9.54
C ILE A 248 2.65 -3.32 9.92
N PHE A 249 2.65 -2.03 10.25
CA PHE A 249 1.43 -1.32 10.66
C PHE A 249 0.44 -1.20 9.51
N PHE A 250 0.92 -0.81 8.32
CA PHE A 250 0.08 -0.74 7.12
C PHE A 250 -0.36 -2.11 6.64
N SER A 251 0.50 -3.14 6.71
CA SER A 251 0.20 -4.47 6.20
C SER A 251 -0.75 -5.25 7.12
N LEU A 252 -0.66 -5.11 8.44
CA LEU A 252 -1.64 -5.74 9.34
C LEU A 252 -2.89 -4.87 9.54
N GLY A 253 -2.85 -3.60 9.15
CA GLY A 253 -3.97 -2.68 9.33
C GLY A 253 -4.19 -2.26 10.79
N LEU A 254 -3.09 -2.00 11.51
CA LEU A 254 -3.12 -1.56 12.91
C LEU A 254 -3.50 -0.07 13.03
N GLY A 255 -4.30 0.28 14.04
CA GLY A 255 -4.71 1.65 14.36
C GLY A 255 -5.84 2.23 13.50
N PHE A 256 -6.25 1.54 12.43
CA PHE A 256 -7.36 1.97 11.58
C PHE A 256 -8.73 1.72 12.21
N GLY A 257 -8.83 0.81 13.19
CA GLY A 257 -10.09 0.42 13.81
C GLY A 257 -10.92 -0.57 12.98
N SER A 258 -10.44 -0.99 11.81
CA SER A 258 -11.04 -2.03 10.96
C SER A 258 -11.08 -3.38 11.69
N LEU A 259 -9.99 -3.75 12.35
CA LEU A 259 -9.87 -5.01 13.09
C LEU A 259 -10.76 -5.03 14.34
N ILE A 260 -10.83 -3.89 15.06
CA ILE A 260 -11.78 -3.68 16.16
C ILE A 260 -13.22 -3.86 15.65
N ALA A 261 -13.55 -3.27 14.49
CA ALA A 261 -14.85 -3.39 13.86
C ALA A 261 -15.17 -4.85 13.49
N PHE A 262 -14.27 -5.56 12.79
CA PHE A 262 -14.50 -6.98 12.44
C PHE A 262 -14.62 -7.88 13.67
N ALA A 263 -13.76 -7.70 14.68
CA ALA A 263 -13.78 -8.49 15.90
C ALA A 263 -15.04 -8.26 16.75
N SER A 264 -15.66 -7.08 16.66
CA SER A 264 -16.88 -6.78 17.41
C SER A 264 -18.11 -7.61 16.97
N TYR A 265 -18.07 -8.18 15.77
CA TYR A 265 -19.06 -9.12 15.25
C TYR A 265 -18.73 -10.60 15.55
N ASN A 266 -17.62 -10.90 16.24
CA ASN A 266 -17.32 -12.26 16.68
C ASN A 266 -18.16 -12.68 17.89
N GLU A 267 -18.26 -14.00 18.07
CA GLU A 267 -18.71 -14.57 19.33
C GLU A 267 -17.73 -14.22 20.46
N PRO A 268 -18.22 -13.89 21.67
CA PRO A 268 -17.35 -13.51 22.79
C PRO A 268 -16.36 -14.61 23.21
N SER A 269 -16.69 -15.88 23.00
CA SER A 269 -15.88 -17.05 23.35
C SER A 269 -14.84 -17.43 22.29
N ASN A 270 -14.79 -16.74 21.14
CA ASN A 270 -13.82 -17.06 20.09
C ASN A 270 -12.38 -16.81 20.54
N ASN A 271 -11.46 -17.65 20.09
CA ASN A 271 -10.05 -17.55 20.44
C ASN A 271 -9.34 -16.47 19.59
N CYS A 272 -9.44 -15.21 20.02
CA CYS A 272 -8.81 -14.08 19.32
C CYS A 272 -7.28 -14.12 19.33
N GLU A 273 -6.63 -14.79 20.29
CA GLU A 273 -5.17 -14.99 20.31
C GLU A 273 -4.74 -15.88 19.12
N ARG A 274 -5.43 -17.00 18.91
CA ARG A 274 -5.16 -17.89 17.78
C ARG A 274 -5.40 -17.16 16.45
N HIS A 275 -6.48 -16.38 16.36
CA HIS A 275 -6.77 -15.61 15.15
C HIS A 275 -5.68 -14.57 14.86
N ALA A 276 -5.21 -13.83 15.87
CA ALA A 276 -4.11 -12.86 15.70
C ALA A 276 -2.86 -13.52 15.12
N ILE A 277 -2.41 -14.65 15.70
CA ILE A 277 -1.22 -15.37 15.23
C ILE A 277 -1.41 -15.87 13.79
N ILE A 278 -2.54 -16.48 13.47
CA ILE A 278 -2.82 -17.01 12.13
C ILE A 278 -2.82 -15.89 11.09
N VAL A 279 -3.53 -14.78 11.35
CA VAL A 279 -3.62 -13.65 10.43
C VAL A 279 -2.25 -13.00 10.21
N SER A 280 -1.47 -12.78 11.28
CA SER A 280 -0.12 -12.22 11.16
C SER A 280 0.82 -13.11 10.34
N LEU A 281 0.82 -14.43 10.58
CA LEU A 281 1.68 -15.36 9.86
C LEU A 281 1.30 -15.48 8.40
N ILE A 282 0.00 -15.58 8.09
CA ILE A 282 -0.48 -15.61 6.70
C ILE A 282 -0.06 -14.32 6.00
N ASN A 283 -0.35 -13.16 6.58
CA ASN A 283 0.00 -11.88 5.97
C ASN A 283 1.48 -11.76 5.63
N SER A 284 2.38 -12.05 6.58
CA SER A 284 3.82 -11.96 6.35
C SER A 284 4.36 -13.01 5.39
N THR A 285 3.82 -14.23 5.44
CA THR A 285 4.17 -15.28 4.47
C THR A 285 3.74 -14.86 3.07
N THR A 286 2.57 -14.25 2.93
CA THR A 286 2.08 -13.75 1.64
C THR A 286 2.93 -12.60 1.10
N SER A 287 3.42 -11.69 1.94
CA SER A 287 4.37 -10.64 1.52
C SER A 287 5.65 -11.23 0.92
N ILE A 288 6.21 -12.25 1.57
CA ILE A 288 7.43 -12.92 1.08
C ILE A 288 7.13 -13.72 -0.19
N PHE A 289 6.01 -14.44 -0.22
CA PHE A 289 5.57 -15.19 -1.38
C PHE A 289 5.35 -14.29 -2.60
N ALA A 290 4.64 -13.18 -2.43
CA ALA A 290 4.44 -12.18 -3.47
C ALA A 290 5.79 -11.58 -3.92
N SER A 291 6.73 -11.34 -3.00
CA SER A 291 8.08 -10.87 -3.35
C SER A 291 8.83 -11.86 -4.23
N ILE A 292 8.82 -13.15 -3.90
CA ILE A 292 9.46 -14.18 -4.73
C ILE A 292 8.89 -14.14 -6.16
N VAL A 293 7.57 -14.01 -6.29
CA VAL A 293 6.91 -13.82 -7.59
C VAL A 293 7.39 -12.54 -8.28
N THR A 294 7.36 -11.39 -7.60
CA THR A 294 7.80 -10.11 -8.16
C THR A 294 9.26 -10.13 -8.61
N PHE A 295 10.17 -10.61 -7.77
CA PHE A 295 11.60 -10.65 -8.07
C PHE A 295 11.93 -11.66 -9.19
N SER A 296 11.15 -12.74 -9.35
CA SER A 296 11.32 -13.64 -10.51
C SER A 296 11.00 -12.93 -11.85
N ILE A 297 9.89 -12.18 -11.88
CA ILE A 297 9.47 -11.40 -13.07
C ILE A 297 10.42 -10.23 -13.31
N TYR A 298 10.88 -9.60 -12.23
CA TYR A 298 11.83 -8.50 -12.30
C TYR A 298 13.20 -8.96 -12.81
N GLY A 299 13.68 -10.14 -12.40
CA GLY A 299 14.88 -10.78 -12.94
C GLY A 299 14.79 -11.05 -14.43
N PHE A 300 13.64 -11.53 -14.91
CA PHE A 300 13.35 -11.67 -16.35
C PHE A 300 13.42 -10.31 -17.06
N LYS A 301 12.74 -9.28 -16.56
CA LYS A 301 12.76 -7.92 -17.14
C LYS A 301 14.19 -7.38 -17.22
N ALA A 302 14.96 -7.45 -16.13
CA ALA A 302 16.32 -6.92 -16.08
C ALA A 302 17.24 -7.67 -17.06
N THR A 303 17.12 -9.00 -17.13
CA THR A 303 17.91 -9.83 -18.06
C THR A 303 17.55 -9.52 -19.50
N PHE A 304 16.26 -9.41 -19.84
CA PHE A 304 15.80 -9.05 -21.18
C PHE A 304 16.28 -7.65 -21.61
N ASN A 305 16.17 -6.66 -20.72
CA ASN A 305 16.63 -5.29 -20.99
C ASN A 305 18.16 -5.23 -21.16
N TYR A 306 18.90 -5.97 -20.35
CA TYR A 306 20.34 -6.12 -20.47
C TYR A 306 20.75 -6.74 -21.81
N GLU A 307 20.17 -7.88 -22.18
CA GLU A 307 20.44 -8.57 -23.45
C GLU A 307 20.06 -7.72 -24.67
N SER A 308 18.95 -6.98 -24.59
CA SER A 308 18.53 -6.02 -25.63
C SER A 308 19.50 -4.85 -25.76
N CYS A 309 20.00 -4.32 -24.63
CA CYS A 309 21.02 -3.27 -24.61
C CYS A 309 22.32 -3.74 -25.26
N ILE A 310 22.80 -4.93 -24.89
CA ILE A 310 24.00 -5.54 -25.47
C ILE A 310 23.84 -5.77 -26.97
N SER A 311 22.70 -6.31 -27.41
CA SER A 311 22.42 -6.56 -28.82
C SER A 311 22.43 -5.27 -29.66
N LYS A 312 21.88 -4.17 -29.13
CA LYS A 312 21.95 -2.86 -29.78
C LYS A 312 23.38 -2.33 -29.89
N VAL A 313 24.17 -2.48 -28.83
CA VAL A 313 25.59 -2.10 -28.82
C VAL A 313 26.39 -2.91 -29.84
N ILE A 314 26.15 -4.22 -29.90
CA ILE A 314 26.78 -5.12 -30.88
C ILE A 314 26.43 -4.67 -32.30
N LEU A 315 25.15 -4.45 -32.58
CA LEU A 315 24.68 -4.02 -33.91
C LEU A 315 25.25 -2.66 -34.32
N LEU A 316 25.33 -1.70 -33.39
CA LEU A 316 25.95 -0.40 -33.64
C LEU A 316 27.45 -0.53 -33.98
N LEU A 317 28.19 -1.35 -33.24
CA LEU A 317 29.61 -1.59 -33.49
C LEU A 317 29.83 -2.31 -34.82
N MET A 318 29.03 -3.34 -35.11
CA MET A 318 29.13 -4.08 -36.37
C MET A 318 28.86 -3.19 -37.57
N ASN A 319 27.82 -2.34 -37.51
CA ASN A 319 27.50 -1.42 -38.60
C ASN A 319 28.52 -0.29 -38.74
N ALA A 320 29.09 0.20 -37.63
CA ALA A 320 30.08 1.27 -37.66
C ALA A 320 31.44 0.82 -38.19
N PHE A 321 31.84 -0.42 -37.89
CA PHE A 321 33.15 -0.99 -38.26
C PHE A 321 33.07 -2.05 -39.37
N ASP A 322 31.91 -2.23 -39.99
CA ASP A 322 31.64 -3.18 -41.08
C ASP A 322 32.10 -4.63 -40.77
N LEU A 323 31.75 -5.10 -39.57
CA LEU A 323 32.14 -6.43 -39.08
C LEU A 323 31.15 -7.51 -39.55
N GLU A 324 31.66 -8.71 -39.86
CA GLU A 324 30.82 -9.84 -40.28
C GLU A 324 29.79 -10.24 -39.21
N GLU A 325 28.60 -10.67 -39.64
CA GLU A 325 27.55 -11.17 -38.75
C GLU A 325 28.02 -12.38 -37.93
N GLY A 326 27.91 -12.27 -36.60
CA GLY A 326 28.34 -13.31 -35.66
C GLY A 326 29.81 -13.23 -35.23
N SER A 327 30.60 -12.30 -35.77
CA SER A 327 31.98 -12.05 -35.30
C SER A 327 32.03 -11.44 -33.89
N LEU A 328 31.03 -10.61 -33.57
CA LEU A 328 30.85 -9.96 -32.27
C LEU A 328 29.70 -10.61 -31.50
N THR A 329 30.00 -11.08 -30.30
CA THR A 329 29.08 -11.74 -29.37
C THR A 329 29.14 -11.06 -28.01
N ALA A 330 28.22 -11.41 -27.11
CA ALA A 330 28.22 -10.84 -25.75
C ALA A 330 29.51 -11.16 -24.98
N ASP A 331 30.09 -12.34 -25.23
CA ASP A 331 31.26 -12.85 -24.50
C ASP A 331 32.56 -12.15 -24.89
N ASN A 332 32.73 -11.78 -26.17
CA ASN A 332 33.94 -11.12 -26.69
C ASN A 332 33.80 -9.59 -26.79
N LEU A 333 32.68 -9.02 -26.32
CA LEU A 333 32.38 -7.60 -26.48
C LEU A 333 33.36 -6.68 -25.75
N SER A 334 33.81 -7.04 -24.55
CA SER A 334 34.77 -6.23 -23.79
C SER A 334 36.12 -6.17 -24.49
N GLU A 335 36.63 -7.34 -24.91
CA GLU A 335 37.91 -7.44 -25.62
C GLU A 335 37.86 -6.72 -26.97
N MET A 336 36.76 -6.84 -27.70
CA MET A 336 36.60 -6.16 -28.99
C MET A 336 36.49 -4.64 -28.82
N LYS A 337 35.84 -4.15 -27.76
CA LYS A 337 35.81 -2.71 -27.46
C LYS A 337 37.22 -2.17 -27.24
N ASP A 338 38.04 -2.89 -26.47
CA ASP A 338 39.43 -2.50 -26.22
C ASP A 338 40.27 -2.54 -27.51
N TYR A 339 40.07 -3.58 -28.35
CA TYR A 339 40.71 -3.68 -29.66
C TYR A 339 40.33 -2.51 -30.59
N LEU A 340 39.04 -2.23 -30.75
CA LEU A 340 38.54 -1.14 -31.59
C LEU A 340 38.99 0.22 -31.09
N MET A 341 39.04 0.42 -29.77
CA MET A 341 39.57 1.63 -29.17
C MET A 341 41.06 1.82 -29.47
N ALA A 342 41.84 0.74 -29.55
CA ALA A 342 43.25 0.78 -29.90
C ALA A 342 43.50 0.97 -31.40
N THR A 343 42.72 0.32 -32.28
CA THR A 343 42.93 0.36 -33.73
C THR A 343 42.28 1.56 -34.40
N HIS A 344 41.09 1.98 -33.96
CA HIS A 344 40.29 3.07 -34.56
C HIS A 344 39.84 4.10 -33.51
N PRO A 345 40.77 4.81 -32.85
CA PRO A 345 40.45 5.66 -31.70
C PRO A 345 39.53 6.84 -32.04
N GLN A 346 39.62 7.40 -33.25
CA GLN A 346 38.81 8.55 -33.66
C GLN A 346 37.35 8.17 -33.94
N GLU A 347 37.12 7.09 -34.68
CA GLU A 347 35.77 6.58 -34.98
C GLU A 347 35.09 6.06 -33.72
N TYR A 348 35.84 5.33 -32.88
CA TYR A 348 35.33 4.86 -31.59
C TYR A 348 34.93 6.03 -30.66
N ALA A 349 35.73 7.10 -30.62
CA ALA A 349 35.40 8.29 -29.83
C ALA A 349 34.13 9.00 -30.30
N GLN A 350 33.83 8.98 -31.61
CA GLN A 350 32.58 9.54 -32.15
C GLN A 350 31.36 8.68 -31.82
N LEU A 351 31.53 7.35 -31.76
CA LEU A 351 30.46 6.41 -31.42
C LEU A 351 30.24 6.28 -29.90
N SER A 352 31.27 6.55 -29.09
CA SER A 352 31.23 6.41 -27.63
C SER A 352 30.01 7.04 -26.93
N PRO A 353 29.47 8.21 -27.33
CA PRO A 353 28.28 8.79 -26.70
C PRO A 353 27.00 7.97 -26.95
N GLN A 354 26.95 7.17 -28.01
CA GLN A 354 25.82 6.32 -28.37
C GLN A 354 25.91 4.93 -27.74
N LEU A 355 27.11 4.52 -27.29
CA LEU A 355 27.35 3.25 -26.62
C LEU A 355 26.88 3.32 -25.16
N LYS A 356 25.68 2.84 -24.90
CA LYS A 356 25.15 2.73 -23.54
C LYS A 356 25.95 1.70 -22.73
N ASN A 357 26.32 2.05 -21.49
CA ASN A 357 26.90 1.08 -20.56
C ASN A 357 25.81 0.13 -20.05
N CYS A 358 25.83 -1.11 -20.53
CA CYS A 358 24.85 -2.13 -20.16
C CYS A 358 25.37 -2.90 -18.94
N SER A 359 24.70 -2.78 -17.78
CA SER A 359 25.00 -3.55 -16.57
C SER A 359 23.74 -4.19 -16.02
N LEU A 360 23.79 -5.51 -15.80
CA LEU A 360 22.67 -6.25 -15.22
C LEU A 360 22.38 -5.81 -13.79
N GLU A 361 23.42 -5.53 -13.00
CA GLU A 361 23.25 -5.03 -11.62
C GLU A 361 22.59 -3.66 -11.61
N ALA A 362 22.95 -2.77 -12.54
CA ALA A 362 22.30 -1.47 -12.66
C ALA A 362 20.81 -1.61 -13.02
N GLU A 363 20.45 -2.53 -13.92
CA GLU A 363 19.05 -2.82 -14.24
C GLU A 363 18.30 -3.42 -13.03
N LEU A 364 18.95 -4.28 -12.24
CA LEU A 364 18.38 -4.86 -11.00
C LEU A 364 18.29 -3.84 -9.84
N ASP A 365 19.11 -2.81 -9.85
CA ASP A 365 19.07 -1.73 -8.85
C ASP A 365 18.03 -0.65 -9.22
N THR A 366 17.38 -0.71 -10.39
CA THR A 366 16.34 0.25 -10.80
C THR A 366 15.02 0.05 -10.05
N ALA A 367 14.99 0.44 -8.77
CA ALA A 367 13.78 0.37 -7.96
C ALA A 367 12.75 1.42 -8.42
N VAL A 368 11.52 0.97 -8.68
CA VAL A 368 10.38 1.86 -8.97
C VAL A 368 9.41 1.81 -7.80
N GLN A 369 9.14 2.97 -7.20
CA GLN A 369 8.26 3.08 -6.03
C GLN A 369 6.77 3.06 -6.43
N GLY A 370 5.95 2.48 -5.55
CA GLY A 370 4.50 2.69 -5.54
C GLY A 370 3.78 2.20 -6.80
N THR A 371 3.00 3.09 -7.41
CA THR A 371 2.19 2.81 -8.60
C THR A 371 3.02 2.37 -9.80
N GLY A 372 4.26 2.84 -9.92
CA GLY A 372 5.13 2.48 -11.02
C GLY A 372 5.51 0.99 -11.03
N LEU A 373 5.69 0.36 -9.87
CA LEU A 373 5.94 -1.09 -9.85
C LEU A 373 4.74 -1.86 -10.40
N ALA A 374 3.52 -1.49 -9.99
CA ALA A 374 2.34 -2.24 -10.38
C ALA A 374 1.89 -2.01 -11.83
N PHE A 375 1.94 -0.78 -12.31
CA PHE A 375 1.36 -0.40 -13.61
C PHE A 375 2.41 -0.25 -14.72
N ILE A 376 3.68 -0.02 -14.38
CA ILE A 376 4.76 0.13 -15.37
C ILE A 376 5.57 -1.16 -15.44
N ILE A 377 6.20 -1.58 -14.33
CA ILE A 377 7.15 -2.70 -14.33
C ILE A 377 6.46 -4.04 -14.67
N TYR A 378 5.33 -4.34 -14.04
CA TYR A 378 4.58 -5.57 -14.35
C TYR A 378 4.04 -5.55 -15.78
N SER A 379 3.49 -4.44 -16.25
CA SER A 379 3.00 -4.31 -17.64
C SER A 379 4.13 -4.47 -18.66
N GLU A 380 5.33 -3.97 -18.35
CA GLU A 380 6.52 -4.08 -19.18
C GLU A 380 7.03 -5.52 -19.25
N ALA A 381 7.00 -6.26 -18.14
CA ALA A 381 7.34 -7.67 -18.16
C ALA A 381 6.27 -8.49 -18.90
N ILE A 382 4.98 -8.23 -18.65
CA ILE A 382 3.87 -8.98 -19.23
C ILE A 382 3.84 -8.86 -20.76
N LYS A 383 4.09 -7.67 -21.33
CA LYS A 383 4.09 -7.50 -22.80
C LYS A 383 5.15 -8.35 -23.51
N ASN A 384 6.19 -8.77 -22.80
CA ASN A 384 7.28 -9.61 -23.33
C ASN A 384 7.07 -11.11 -23.05
N MET A 385 5.98 -11.51 -22.38
CA MET A 385 5.64 -12.92 -22.15
C MET A 385 4.82 -13.48 -23.32
N GLU A 386 4.90 -14.80 -23.55
CA GLU A 386 3.97 -15.47 -24.46
C GLU A 386 2.52 -15.33 -23.96
N VAL A 387 1.58 -15.04 -24.87
CA VAL A 387 0.15 -14.80 -24.55
C VAL A 387 -0.04 -13.66 -23.52
N PRO A 388 0.44 -12.43 -23.82
CA PRO A 388 0.50 -11.34 -22.85
C PRO A 388 -0.88 -10.89 -22.34
N GLN A 389 -1.93 -11.04 -23.14
CA GLN A 389 -3.31 -10.68 -22.77
C GLN A 389 -3.84 -11.51 -21.60
N LEU A 390 -3.59 -12.82 -21.59
CA LEU A 390 -4.04 -13.72 -20.53
C LEU A 390 -3.42 -13.31 -19.18
N TYR A 391 -2.11 -13.11 -19.16
CA TYR A 391 -1.38 -12.69 -17.97
C TYR A 391 -1.84 -11.30 -17.52
N SER A 392 -2.01 -10.35 -18.44
CA SER A 392 -2.53 -9.02 -18.12
C SER A 392 -3.90 -9.08 -17.41
N VAL A 393 -4.85 -9.84 -17.96
CA VAL A 393 -6.19 -10.01 -17.34
C VAL A 393 -6.07 -10.64 -15.95
N LEU A 394 -5.30 -11.71 -15.78
CA LEU A 394 -5.11 -12.37 -14.49
C LEU A 394 -4.51 -11.41 -13.44
N TYR A 395 -3.50 -10.64 -13.83
CA TYR A 395 -2.83 -9.68 -12.95
C TYR A 395 -3.74 -8.55 -12.50
N PHE A 396 -4.44 -7.88 -13.43
CA PHE A 396 -5.32 -6.76 -13.04
C PHE A 396 -6.57 -7.23 -12.30
N VAL A 397 -7.08 -8.44 -12.57
CA VAL A 397 -8.12 -9.07 -11.73
C VAL A 397 -7.62 -9.35 -10.32
N MET A 398 -6.41 -9.87 -10.16
CA MET A 398 -5.78 -10.06 -8.84
C MET A 398 -5.63 -8.73 -8.10
N LEU A 399 -5.09 -7.70 -8.75
CA LEU A 399 -4.95 -6.37 -8.14
C LEU A 399 -6.30 -5.80 -7.69
N LEU A 400 -7.35 -5.94 -8.50
CA LEU A 400 -8.70 -5.53 -8.14
C LEU A 400 -9.24 -6.29 -6.92
N MET A 401 -9.04 -7.61 -6.84
CA MET A 401 -9.51 -8.39 -5.69
C MET A 401 -8.78 -8.00 -4.40
N LEU A 402 -7.47 -7.79 -4.46
CA LEU A 402 -6.67 -7.30 -3.32
C LEU A 402 -7.14 -5.91 -2.87
N GLY A 403 -7.32 -4.99 -3.82
CA GLY A 403 -7.75 -3.63 -3.53
C GLY A 403 -9.19 -3.56 -3.00
N ILE A 404 -10.13 -4.31 -3.58
CA ILE A 404 -11.51 -4.42 -3.07
C ILE A 404 -11.49 -5.02 -1.66
N GLY A 405 -10.71 -6.08 -1.42
CA GLY A 405 -10.55 -6.70 -0.10
C GLY A 405 -10.16 -5.72 1.00
N SER A 406 -9.12 -4.92 0.77
CA SER A 406 -8.70 -3.87 1.71
C SER A 406 -9.78 -2.79 1.89
N MET A 407 -10.49 -2.42 0.82
CA MET A 407 -11.59 -1.45 0.88
C MET A 407 -12.78 -1.92 1.75
N LEU A 408 -13.06 -3.22 1.82
CA LEU A 408 -14.09 -3.77 2.73
C LEU A 408 -13.73 -3.50 4.20
N GLY A 409 -12.46 -3.63 4.57
CA GLY A 409 -12.00 -3.33 5.94
C GLY A 409 -11.96 -1.84 6.25
N ASN A 410 -11.48 -1.02 5.31
CA ASN A 410 -11.42 0.43 5.49
C ASN A 410 -12.83 1.05 5.63
N THR A 411 -13.77 0.63 4.78
CA THR A 411 -15.17 1.07 4.89
C THR A 411 -15.84 0.55 6.16
N ALA A 412 -15.53 -0.67 6.61
CA ALA A 412 -16.07 -1.19 7.87
C ALA A 412 -15.62 -0.39 9.11
N ALA A 413 -14.40 0.15 9.11
CA ALA A 413 -13.91 1.03 10.18
C ALA A 413 -14.69 2.34 10.28
N ILE A 414 -15.15 2.87 9.14
CA ILE A 414 -15.97 4.09 9.09
C ILE A 414 -17.43 3.79 9.43
N LEU A 415 -17.98 2.74 8.81
CA LEU A 415 -19.41 2.43 8.90
C LEU A 415 -19.79 1.90 10.27
N THR A 416 -18.98 1.05 10.90
CA THR A 416 -19.35 0.42 12.17
C THR A 416 -19.61 1.46 13.27
N PRO A 417 -18.71 2.43 13.56
CA PRO A 417 -18.97 3.49 14.53
C PRO A 417 -20.18 4.39 14.16
N LEU A 418 -20.40 4.66 12.87
CA LEU A 418 -21.54 5.45 12.42
C LEU A 418 -22.87 4.70 12.64
N THR A 419 -22.91 3.41 12.34
CA THR A 419 -24.09 2.56 12.56
C THR A 419 -24.34 2.24 14.05
N ASP A 420 -23.31 2.30 14.90
CA ASP A 420 -23.45 2.18 16.35
C ASP A 420 -23.98 3.47 17.01
N SER A 421 -23.90 4.60 16.30
CA SER A 421 -24.40 5.88 16.81
C SER A 421 -25.93 5.88 16.85
N ARG A 422 -26.48 5.95 18.06
CA ARG A 422 -27.94 6.00 18.30
C ARG A 422 -28.64 7.13 17.53
N VAL A 423 -27.95 8.25 17.29
CA VAL A 423 -28.51 9.42 16.58
C VAL A 423 -28.68 9.13 15.08
N ILE A 424 -27.68 8.50 14.47
CA ILE A 424 -27.64 8.27 13.03
C ILE A 424 -28.49 7.05 12.68
N ALA A 425 -28.32 5.95 13.43
CA ALA A 425 -29.03 4.70 13.22
C ALA A 425 -30.55 4.82 13.44
N ALA A 426 -31.01 5.79 14.23
CA ALA A 426 -32.43 6.07 14.39
C ALA A 426 -33.06 6.80 13.19
N ARG A 427 -32.24 7.49 12.37
CA ARG A 427 -32.71 8.34 11.27
C ARG A 427 -32.57 7.67 9.90
N PHE A 428 -31.55 6.85 9.71
CA PHE A 428 -31.25 6.25 8.41
C PHE A 428 -30.96 4.73 8.51
N PRO A 429 -31.42 3.93 7.54
CA PRO A 429 -31.05 2.51 7.47
C PRO A 429 -29.59 2.34 7.06
N LYS A 430 -28.99 1.18 7.37
CA LYS A 430 -27.55 0.89 7.17
C LYS A 430 -27.12 1.01 5.71
N GLU A 431 -28.00 0.66 4.78
CA GLU A 431 -27.79 0.71 3.34
C GLU A 431 -27.60 2.16 2.88
N VAL A 432 -28.44 3.08 3.38
CA VAL A 432 -28.37 4.51 3.07
C VAL A 432 -27.12 5.13 3.66
N ILE A 433 -26.75 4.79 4.90
CA ILE A 433 -25.50 5.27 5.52
C ILE A 433 -24.30 4.84 4.68
N SER A 434 -24.27 3.57 4.25
CA SER A 434 -23.20 3.02 3.41
C SER A 434 -23.11 3.72 2.05
N GLY A 435 -24.26 3.96 1.40
CA GLY A 435 -24.33 4.66 0.12
C GLY A 435 -23.87 6.12 0.22
N VAL A 436 -24.27 6.84 1.27
CA VAL A 436 -23.84 8.23 1.50
C VAL A 436 -22.33 8.31 1.75
N VAL A 437 -21.76 7.40 2.56
CA VAL A 437 -20.30 7.36 2.79
C VAL A 437 -19.56 7.08 1.50
N CYS A 438 -19.98 6.09 0.70
CA CYS A 438 -19.35 5.78 -0.59
C CYS A 438 -19.47 6.96 -1.57
N LEU A 439 -20.63 7.63 -1.63
CA LEU A 439 -20.85 8.78 -2.49
C LEU A 439 -19.95 9.96 -2.11
N ILE A 440 -19.83 10.29 -0.81
CA ILE A 440 -18.96 11.36 -0.32
C ILE A 440 -17.50 11.06 -0.70
N ASN A 441 -17.02 9.83 -0.45
CA ASN A 441 -15.66 9.46 -0.81
C ASN A 441 -15.43 9.48 -2.33
N CYS A 442 -16.43 9.08 -3.13
CA CYS A 442 -16.35 9.13 -4.59
C CYS A 442 -16.23 10.57 -5.09
N VAL A 443 -17.07 11.49 -4.59
CA VAL A 443 -17.06 12.90 -4.99
C VAL A 443 -15.75 13.58 -4.64
N ILE A 444 -15.25 13.38 -3.42
CA ILE A 444 -13.96 13.96 -3.02
C ILE A 444 -12.82 13.29 -3.78
N GLY A 445 -12.92 11.98 -4.04
CA GLY A 445 -11.93 11.21 -4.80
C GLY A 445 -11.73 11.68 -6.25
N LEU A 446 -12.66 12.45 -6.82
CA LEU A 446 -12.50 13.06 -8.15
C LEU A 446 -11.27 14.00 -8.24
N ILE A 447 -10.78 14.51 -7.10
CA ILE A 447 -9.54 15.30 -7.07
C ILE A 447 -8.33 14.50 -7.60
N PHE A 448 -8.32 13.18 -7.39
CA PHE A 448 -7.23 12.31 -7.85
C PHE A 448 -7.35 11.95 -9.34
N THR A 449 -8.47 12.27 -9.99
CA THR A 449 -8.67 12.06 -11.42
C THR A 449 -8.34 13.29 -12.27
N MET A 450 -7.83 14.35 -11.65
CA MET A 450 -7.31 15.52 -12.36
C MET A 450 -5.91 15.23 -12.94
N GLU A 451 -5.41 16.08 -13.85
CA GLU A 451 -4.06 15.93 -14.44
C GLU A 451 -2.95 16.00 -13.38
N ALA A 452 -3.13 16.80 -12.32
CA ALA A 452 -2.24 16.83 -11.15
C ALA A 452 -2.62 15.78 -10.08
N GLY A 453 -3.58 14.91 -10.38
CA GLY A 453 -4.21 13.98 -9.42
C GLY A 453 -3.24 12.96 -8.84
N ASN A 454 -2.26 12.49 -9.61
CA ASN A 454 -1.23 11.58 -9.12
C ASN A 454 -0.37 12.21 -8.02
N TYR A 455 -0.05 13.51 -8.13
CA TYR A 455 0.72 14.21 -7.10
C TYR A 455 -0.08 14.37 -5.80
N TRP A 456 -1.40 14.60 -5.90
CA TRP A 456 -2.28 14.59 -4.74
C TRP A 456 -2.39 13.20 -4.12
N PHE A 457 -2.44 12.15 -4.95
CA PHE A 457 -2.41 10.77 -4.49
C PHE A 457 -1.16 10.49 -3.66
N ASP A 458 0.02 10.90 -4.13
CA ASP A 458 1.29 10.70 -3.41
C ASP A 458 1.30 11.43 -2.06
N ILE A 459 0.80 12.67 -2.01
CA ILE A 459 0.64 13.42 -0.75
C ILE A 459 -0.21 12.64 0.26
N PHE A 460 -1.35 12.10 -0.17
CA PHE A 460 -2.22 11.34 0.72
C PHE A 460 -1.60 10.00 1.13
N ASN A 461 -0.96 9.30 0.20
CA ASN A 461 -0.32 8.01 0.45
C ASN A 461 0.82 8.12 1.48
N ASP A 462 1.65 9.15 1.37
CA ASP A 462 2.86 9.26 2.19
C ASP A 462 2.57 9.88 3.56
N TYR A 463 1.70 10.90 3.62
CA TYR A 463 1.53 11.72 4.82
C TYR A 463 0.23 11.50 5.60
N ALA A 464 -0.86 11.01 4.97
CA ALA A 464 -2.17 11.02 5.63
C ALA A 464 -2.29 10.05 6.81
N ALA A 465 -1.54 8.94 6.78
CA ALA A 465 -1.68 7.87 7.76
C ALA A 465 -0.42 7.62 8.60
N THR A 466 0.79 7.74 8.05
CA THR A 466 2.03 7.26 8.70
C THR A 466 2.23 7.80 10.12
N LEU A 467 2.26 9.13 10.30
CA LEU A 467 2.44 9.74 11.63
C LEU A 467 1.24 9.47 12.55
N SER A 468 0.04 9.55 11.98
CA SER A 468 -1.21 9.41 12.72
C SER A 468 -1.39 8.02 13.30
N LEU A 469 -1.03 6.97 12.55
CA LEU A 469 -1.09 5.58 12.99
C LEU A 469 -0.11 5.31 14.15
N LEU A 470 1.13 5.81 14.06
CA LEU A 470 2.11 5.70 15.15
C LEU A 470 1.54 6.28 16.45
N LEU A 471 0.93 7.47 16.37
CA LEU A 471 0.32 8.11 17.53
C LEU A 471 -0.93 7.37 18.04
N ILE A 472 -1.82 6.95 17.14
CA ILE A 472 -3.05 6.22 17.51
C ILE A 472 -2.67 4.94 18.24
N VAL A 473 -1.84 4.09 17.64
CA VAL A 473 -1.46 2.79 18.18
C VAL A 473 -0.70 2.92 19.51
N LEU A 474 0.13 3.97 19.66
CA LEU A 474 0.76 4.29 20.94
C LEU A 474 -0.29 4.57 22.03
N VAL A 475 -1.26 5.44 21.73
CA VAL A 475 -2.31 5.80 22.69
C VAL A 475 -3.23 4.62 22.99
N GLU A 476 -3.54 3.77 22.00
CA GLU A 476 -4.32 2.54 22.18
C GLU A 476 -3.62 1.57 23.15
N THR A 477 -2.32 1.35 22.95
CA THR A 477 -1.52 0.48 23.81
C THR A 477 -1.44 1.03 25.24
N ILE A 478 -1.18 2.33 25.39
CA ILE A 478 -1.14 2.99 26.70
C ILE A 478 -2.51 2.92 27.37
N ALA A 479 -3.59 3.16 26.62
CA ALA A 479 -4.95 3.12 27.12
C ALA A 479 -5.33 1.76 27.68
N VAL A 480 -5.01 0.67 27.00
CA VAL A 480 -5.33 -0.68 27.49
C VAL A 480 -4.44 -1.06 28.67
N CYS A 481 -3.13 -0.80 28.59
CA CYS A 481 -2.19 -1.27 29.61
C CYS A 481 -2.27 -0.47 30.92
N TYR A 482 -2.39 0.86 30.83
CA TYR A 482 -2.22 1.77 31.96
C TYR A 482 -3.53 2.42 32.40
N ILE A 483 -4.43 2.78 31.48
CA ILE A 483 -5.71 3.44 31.84
C ILE A 483 -6.77 2.39 32.20
N TYR A 484 -6.99 1.40 31.34
CA TYR A 484 -7.89 0.28 31.61
C TYR A 484 -7.31 -0.67 32.65
N GLY A 485 -5.99 -0.83 32.61
CA GLY A 485 -5.20 -1.66 33.51
C GLY A 485 -5.02 -3.08 32.98
N ILE A 486 -3.76 -3.49 32.78
CA ILE A 486 -3.41 -4.80 32.24
C ILE A 486 -3.99 -5.98 33.05
N ARG A 487 -4.12 -5.84 34.38
CA ARG A 487 -4.72 -6.89 35.24
C ARG A 487 -6.20 -7.08 34.98
N ARG A 488 -6.93 -6.00 34.69
CA ARG A 488 -8.35 -6.05 34.33
C ARG A 488 -8.51 -6.70 32.96
N PHE A 489 -7.69 -6.27 32.00
CA PHE A 489 -7.66 -6.84 30.67
C PHE A 489 -7.32 -8.34 30.68
N GLU A 490 -6.36 -8.78 31.51
CA GLU A 490 -6.05 -10.21 31.73
C GLU A 490 -7.27 -11.00 32.19
N LYS A 491 -8.05 -10.46 33.12
CA LYS A 491 -9.28 -11.09 33.62
C LYS A 491 -10.36 -11.19 32.53
N ASP A 492 -10.53 -10.15 31.73
CA ASP A 492 -11.45 -10.15 30.60
C ASP A 492 -11.03 -11.20 29.55
N LEU A 493 -9.75 -11.27 29.20
CA LEU A 493 -9.20 -12.29 28.29
C LEU A 493 -9.40 -13.71 28.84
N HIS A 494 -9.15 -13.93 30.12
CA HIS A 494 -9.39 -15.22 30.76
C HIS A 494 -10.88 -15.61 30.73
N THR A 495 -11.77 -14.64 30.87
CA THR A 495 -13.23 -14.87 30.79
C THR A 495 -13.66 -15.18 29.35
N MET A 496 -13.03 -14.58 28.34
CA MET A 496 -13.35 -14.81 26.93
C MET A 496 -12.78 -16.13 26.38
N ILE A 497 -11.49 -16.40 26.61
CA ILE A 497 -10.75 -17.51 25.97
C ILE A 497 -10.55 -18.69 26.93
N GLY A 498 -10.83 -18.53 28.22
CA GLY A 498 -10.59 -19.56 29.25
C GLY A 498 -9.13 -19.67 29.71
N ARG A 499 -8.20 -18.90 29.13
CA ARG A 499 -6.77 -18.90 29.48
C ARG A 499 -6.23 -17.49 29.68
N LYS A 500 -5.22 -17.36 30.54
CA LYS A 500 -4.53 -16.10 30.77
C LYS A 500 -3.44 -15.88 29.72
N PRO A 501 -3.22 -14.63 29.26
CA PRO A 501 -2.09 -14.31 28.38
C PRO A 501 -0.76 -14.66 29.07
N ASN A 502 0.15 -15.26 28.29
CA ASN A 502 1.51 -15.60 28.72
C ASN A 502 2.33 -14.33 29.06
N TRP A 503 3.48 -14.51 29.70
CA TRP A 503 4.39 -13.43 30.08
C TRP A 503 4.86 -12.61 28.86
N TYR A 504 5.08 -13.26 27.72
CA TYR A 504 5.48 -12.62 26.47
C TYR A 504 4.53 -11.49 26.07
N TRP A 505 3.22 -11.77 25.95
CA TRP A 505 2.21 -10.77 25.60
C TRP A 505 2.21 -9.59 26.58
N LYS A 506 2.34 -9.87 27.87
CA LYS A 506 2.34 -8.84 28.91
C LYS A 506 3.57 -7.92 28.81
N VAL A 507 4.76 -8.48 28.57
CA VAL A 507 6.00 -7.69 28.42
C VAL A 507 5.94 -6.86 27.14
N MET A 508 5.44 -7.44 26.04
CA MET A 508 5.29 -6.71 24.78
C MET A 508 4.35 -5.52 24.93
N TRP A 509 3.14 -5.73 25.45
CA TRP A 509 2.16 -4.67 25.62
C TRP A 509 2.57 -3.60 26.63
N ALA A 510 3.13 -3.99 27.77
CA ALA A 510 3.44 -3.04 28.83
C ALA A 510 4.71 -2.23 28.55
N PHE A 511 5.73 -2.83 27.93
CA PHE A 511 7.06 -2.23 27.83
C PHE A 511 7.61 -2.18 26.41
N ALA A 512 7.72 -3.31 25.72
CA ALA A 512 8.49 -3.37 24.46
C ALA A 512 7.82 -2.58 23.33
N SER A 513 6.54 -2.84 23.04
CA SER A 513 5.84 -2.17 21.93
C SER A 513 5.70 -0.65 22.18
N PRO A 514 5.29 -0.15 23.37
CA PRO A 514 5.27 1.29 23.63
C PRO A 514 6.64 1.96 23.46
N LEU A 515 7.72 1.33 23.93
CA LEU A 515 9.07 1.88 23.83
C LEU A 515 9.52 1.97 22.36
N LEU A 516 9.28 0.92 21.58
CA LEU A 516 9.61 0.89 20.16
C LEU A 516 8.81 1.93 19.38
N ILE A 517 7.50 2.03 19.60
CA ILE A 517 6.65 3.03 18.94
C ILE A 517 7.10 4.46 19.30
N ILE A 518 7.43 4.72 20.57
CA ILE A 518 7.97 6.03 20.98
C ILE A 518 9.30 6.33 20.26
N SER A 519 10.19 5.34 20.17
CA SER A 519 11.46 5.49 19.46
C SER A 519 11.23 5.82 17.98
N LEU A 520 10.36 5.06 17.31
CA LEU A 520 9.99 5.29 15.90
C LEU A 520 9.38 6.68 15.70
N PHE A 521 8.51 7.12 16.60
CA PHE A 521 7.89 8.43 16.54
C PHE A 521 8.92 9.57 16.66
N ILE A 522 9.87 9.46 17.60
CA ILE A 522 10.96 10.43 17.77
C ILE A 522 11.86 10.46 16.53
N PHE A 523 12.22 9.29 15.99
CA PHE A 523 13.04 9.23 14.79
C PHE A 523 12.35 9.85 13.58
N TYR A 524 11.06 9.55 13.37
CA TYR A 524 10.28 10.12 12.28
C TYR A 524 10.21 11.64 12.36
N LEU A 525 9.94 12.20 13.55
CA LEU A 525 9.95 13.65 13.76
C LEU A 525 11.34 14.25 13.53
N THR A 526 12.39 13.56 13.95
CA THR A 526 13.78 14.02 13.77
C THR A 526 14.16 14.04 12.30
N ASP A 527 13.88 12.98 11.55
CA ASP A 527 14.13 12.90 10.09
C ASP A 527 13.36 13.99 9.35
N TYR A 528 12.11 14.24 9.73
CA TYR A 528 11.29 15.31 9.17
C TYR A 528 11.91 16.71 9.41
N ILE A 529 12.38 16.99 10.63
CA ILE A 529 13.00 18.28 10.98
C ILE A 529 14.35 18.46 10.27
N LEU A 530 15.16 17.40 10.15
CA LEU A 530 16.50 17.46 9.56
C LEU A 530 16.47 17.55 8.03
N THR A 531 15.49 16.92 7.37
CA THR A 531 15.40 16.89 5.90
C THR A 531 14.99 18.25 5.32
N GLY A 532 14.38 19.13 6.12
CA GLY A 532 14.12 20.52 5.75
C GLY A 532 12.91 20.69 4.81
N THR A 533 13.15 20.68 3.50
CA THR A 533 12.10 20.92 2.48
C THR A 533 11.53 19.61 1.95
N LEU A 534 10.20 19.49 1.96
CA LEU A 534 9.52 18.33 1.38
C LEU A 534 9.53 18.44 -0.15
N GLN A 535 9.90 17.35 -0.81
CA GLN A 535 10.04 17.26 -2.26
C GLN A 535 9.11 16.19 -2.83
N TYR A 536 8.78 16.30 -4.11
CA TYR A 536 8.00 15.33 -4.87
C TYR A 536 8.60 15.09 -6.26
N GLN A 537 8.24 13.96 -6.86
CA GLN A 537 8.66 13.61 -8.22
C GLN A 537 7.60 14.08 -9.23
N ALA A 538 7.98 14.96 -10.15
CA ALA A 538 7.13 15.48 -11.20
C ALA A 538 7.56 14.93 -12.57
N TRP A 539 6.61 14.62 -13.45
CA TRP A 539 6.92 14.13 -14.80
C TRP A 539 7.33 15.29 -15.71
N ASP A 540 8.53 15.22 -16.29
CA ASP A 540 8.98 16.13 -17.35
C ASP A 540 8.90 15.43 -18.72
N ALA A 541 7.91 15.83 -19.52
CA ALA A 541 7.67 15.28 -20.85
C ALA A 541 8.82 15.56 -21.84
N THR A 542 9.62 16.61 -21.61
CA THR A 542 10.72 16.96 -22.53
C THR A 542 11.91 16.03 -22.39
N GLN A 543 12.18 15.59 -21.16
CA GLN A 543 13.27 14.68 -20.80
C GLN A 543 12.80 13.22 -20.71
N GLY A 544 11.50 12.98 -20.56
CA GLY A 544 10.95 11.64 -20.38
C GLY A 544 11.32 11.03 -19.02
N GLN A 545 11.52 11.86 -18.00
CA GLN A 545 11.99 11.42 -16.69
C GLN A 545 11.25 12.15 -15.56
N LEU A 546 11.25 11.51 -14.39
CA LEU A 546 10.78 12.14 -13.17
C LEU A 546 11.86 13.09 -12.65
N VAL A 547 11.47 14.35 -12.44
CA VAL A 547 12.32 15.40 -11.88
C VAL A 547 11.83 15.78 -10.49
N THR A 548 12.77 15.96 -9.57
CA THR A 548 12.44 16.34 -8.20
C THR A 548 12.10 17.83 -8.12
N LYS A 549 10.94 18.15 -7.52
CA LYS A 549 10.46 19.52 -7.31
C LYS A 549 10.05 19.73 -5.85
N ASP A 550 10.13 20.96 -5.38
CA ASP A 550 9.68 21.32 -4.02
C ASP A 550 8.16 21.47 -3.98
N TYR A 551 7.53 21.03 -2.88
CA TYR A 551 6.09 21.25 -2.70
C TYR A 551 5.76 22.74 -2.58
N PRO A 552 4.72 23.23 -3.27
CA PRO A 552 4.26 24.60 -3.10
C PRO A 552 3.61 24.80 -1.72
N GLY A 553 3.58 26.05 -1.25
CA GLY A 553 3.13 26.38 0.12
C GLY A 553 1.71 25.90 0.46
N TYR A 554 0.78 25.89 -0.51
CA TYR A 554 -0.57 25.38 -0.30
C TYR A 554 -0.60 23.85 -0.11
N ALA A 555 0.30 23.11 -0.77
CA ALA A 555 0.39 21.66 -0.61
C ALA A 555 0.95 21.30 0.77
N LEU A 556 1.95 22.06 1.24
CA LEU A 556 2.46 21.94 2.61
C LEU A 556 1.37 22.22 3.66
N ALA A 557 0.50 23.22 3.41
CA ALA A 557 -0.64 23.49 4.28
C ALA A 557 -1.64 22.31 4.31
N VAL A 558 -1.90 21.67 3.16
CA VAL A 558 -2.73 20.46 3.09
C VAL A 558 -2.10 19.30 3.84
N ILE A 559 -0.80 19.05 3.69
CA ILE A 559 -0.06 18.03 4.46
C ILE A 559 -0.23 18.27 5.96
N GLY A 560 0.01 19.50 6.42
CA GLY A 560 -0.19 19.89 7.82
C GLY A 560 -1.63 19.66 8.29
N LEU A 561 -2.62 20.00 7.46
CA LEU A 561 -4.04 19.79 7.76
C LEU A 561 -4.40 18.30 7.86
N LEU A 562 -3.91 17.45 6.95
CA LEU A 562 -4.17 16.00 6.95
C LEU A 562 -3.68 15.35 8.24
N VAL A 563 -2.45 15.67 8.64
CA VAL A 563 -1.84 15.18 9.87
C VAL A 563 -2.57 15.73 11.10
N ALA A 564 -2.88 17.03 11.13
CA ALA A 564 -3.57 17.65 12.25
C ALA A 564 -5.01 17.13 12.43
N ALA A 565 -5.74 16.91 11.33
CA ALA A 565 -7.14 16.47 11.35
C ALA A 565 -7.30 15.12 12.06
N SER A 566 -6.33 14.21 11.92
CA SER A 566 -6.33 12.91 12.57
C SER A 566 -5.72 12.98 13.98
N THR A 567 -4.53 13.56 14.13
CA THR A 567 -3.80 13.57 15.42
C THR A 567 -4.45 14.43 16.49
N MET A 568 -5.02 15.59 16.14
CA MET A 568 -5.65 16.51 17.11
C MET A 568 -6.98 15.98 17.66
N CYS A 569 -7.59 14.98 17.02
CA CYS A 569 -8.82 14.37 17.53
C CYS A 569 -8.64 13.76 18.93
N ILE A 570 -7.45 13.25 19.24
CA ILE A 570 -7.13 12.65 20.54
C ILE A 570 -7.19 13.70 21.67
N PRO A 571 -6.38 14.79 21.65
CA PRO A 571 -6.43 15.81 22.70
C PRO A 571 -7.74 16.59 22.69
N LEU A 572 -8.33 16.92 21.53
CA LEU A 572 -9.61 17.63 21.45
C LEU A 572 -10.75 16.80 22.04
N GLY A 573 -10.80 15.48 21.76
CA GLY A 573 -11.79 14.58 22.35
C GLY A 573 -11.71 14.52 23.88
N ALA A 574 -10.49 14.51 24.42
CA ALA A 574 -10.25 14.57 25.86
C ALA A 574 -10.70 15.92 26.45
N LEU A 575 -10.35 17.04 25.82
CA LEU A 575 -10.71 18.39 26.25
C LEU A 575 -12.23 18.62 26.25
N VAL A 576 -12.92 18.24 25.16
CA VAL A 576 -14.38 18.34 25.06
C VAL A 576 -15.06 17.51 26.16
N THR A 577 -14.54 16.33 26.45
CA THR A 577 -15.07 15.47 27.53
C THR A 577 -14.84 16.09 28.90
N PHE A 578 -13.67 16.70 29.13
CA PHE A 578 -13.34 17.41 30.36
C PHE A 578 -14.30 18.58 30.59
N ILE A 579 -14.48 19.44 29.58
CA ILE A 579 -15.37 20.61 29.65
C ILE A 579 -16.82 20.17 29.90
N ARG A 580 -17.33 19.17 29.17
CA ARG A 580 -18.69 18.66 29.36
C ARG A 580 -18.92 18.09 30.76
N LYS A 581 -17.92 17.41 31.35
CA LYS A 581 -18.01 16.91 32.72
C LYS A 581 -17.99 18.04 33.75
N ARG A 582 -17.19 19.09 33.53
CA ARG A 582 -17.15 20.29 34.38
C ARG A 582 -18.49 21.02 34.37
N LEU A 583 -19.03 21.32 33.19
CA LEU A 583 -20.33 21.99 33.03
C LEU A 583 -21.48 21.20 33.67
N LYS A 584 -21.49 19.86 33.52
CA LYS A 584 -22.49 19.01 34.19
C LYS A 584 -22.38 19.03 35.71
N ARG A 585 -21.18 19.21 36.26
CA ARG A 585 -20.96 19.27 37.72
C ARG A 585 -21.41 20.61 38.29
N GLU A 586 -21.29 21.70 37.53
CA GLU A 586 -21.79 23.03 37.89
C GLU A 586 -23.31 23.15 37.75
N SER A 587 -23.94 22.38 36.85
CA SER A 587 -25.40 22.40 36.65
C SER A 587 -26.20 21.56 37.67
N VAL A 588 -25.55 20.81 38.56
CA VAL A 588 -26.23 20.11 39.66
C VAL A 588 -26.22 21.06 40.87
N PRO A 589 -27.36 21.63 41.29
CA PRO A 589 -27.40 22.43 42.50
C PRO A 589 -26.99 21.53 43.66
N THR A 590 -26.00 21.96 44.43
CA THR A 590 -25.79 21.44 45.78
C THR A 590 -27.07 21.72 46.57
N VAL A 591 -27.94 20.71 46.67
CA VAL A 591 -29.00 20.69 47.67
C VAL A 591 -28.27 20.51 49.00
N ALA A 592 -28.04 21.64 49.66
CA ALA A 592 -27.53 21.73 51.03
C ALA A 592 -28.66 21.48 52.03
#